data_AF-A0A3N5GX69-F1
#
_entry.id   AF-A0A3N5GX69-F1
#
_cell.length_a   1.000
_cell.length_b   1.000
_cell.length_c   1.000
_cell.angle_alpha   90.00
_cell.angle_beta   90.00
_cell.angle_gamma   90.00
#
_symmetry.space_group_name_H-M   'P 1'
#
loop_
_entity.id
_entity.type
_entity.pdbx_description
1 polymer ?
#
loop_
_entity_poly.entity_id
_entity_poly.type
_entity_poly.pdbx_seq_one_letter_code
_entity_poly.pdbx_strand_id
1 'polypeptide(L)'
;MSPLDRPVRRQVVLLAALAALAGCEGRSQKLGQAKCDDSYAQGVGQVLQSRCASCHSATRAEADYRVDSYLAAVARRPDGTYRARAGDDNSLVLQAARGTLPTGHVAISQAELSELQSWVVECALKPKPYTVHINGWMDPGNGDQFHGRVLRQAVYDLSGCQACHGEDLSGGSVNVSCQSCHASGVMACNTCHGNAANAGPPRNLDYLSATSLVTVGAHQAHVADGAMHAAYSCEVCHTTPTHPQDEGHYQSGGKLLTGPAPVIVRSGFAGQFSWDRNAATCTNGYCHAPFQDPNANFITPVWTAVGQDQAPCGSCHGVPPEGHGPDTRCNTCHRPSFIGDQPRSPLHANGEVNLAAPAGSCVGCHGSGDSPAPPVDLLGRSDPSLQTVGAHRPHLEAQHKVSAPVACNECHVVPTELDSPGHIDHVPPADVFPPDAGVLARADGAVVTYDPQTATCTSYCHGSGARLSQDTAPSVNRTPAFNGTGQAACGSCHGIPPQIPGESFHVGKTLTDCAGCHPRSVTSAGNIIVDASGNSTHLNGVVDLGP
;
A
#
# COMPACT_ATOMS: atom_id res chain seq x y z
N MET A 1 57.82 30.66 -69.75
CA MET A 1 58.81 30.05 -68.83
C MET A 1 58.28 28.69 -68.44
N SER A 2 58.97 27.65 -68.90
CA SER A 2 58.72 26.23 -68.63
C SER A 2 58.99 25.88 -67.14
N PRO A 3 58.94 24.60 -66.73
CA PRO A 3 57.75 23.84 -66.29
C PRO A 3 58.01 23.22 -64.89
N LEU A 4 57.12 22.39 -64.34
CA LEU A 4 57.31 20.94 -63.99
C LEU A 4 56.34 20.69 -62.81
N ASP A 5 55.58 19.62 -62.61
CA ASP A 5 55.26 18.40 -63.33
C ASP A 5 54.00 17.79 -62.66
N ARG A 6 53.11 17.16 -63.45
CA ARG A 6 52.22 16.06 -63.01
C ARG A 6 52.98 14.73 -63.26
N PRO A 7 52.49 13.51 -62.92
CA PRO A 7 51.48 13.03 -61.97
C PRO A 7 51.98 11.77 -61.17
N VAL A 8 51.10 11.07 -60.42
CA VAL A 8 50.83 9.61 -60.51
C VAL A 8 50.26 9.04 -59.20
N ARG A 9 49.04 8.48 -59.30
CA ARG A 9 48.47 7.49 -58.36
C ARG A 9 49.40 6.29 -58.22
N ARG A 10 49.78 5.92 -56.99
CA ARG A 10 50.07 4.52 -56.62
C ARG A 10 49.63 4.23 -55.18
N GLN A 11 48.60 3.38 -55.09
CA GLN A 11 48.44 2.29 -54.12
C GLN A 11 49.08 2.48 -52.74
N VAL A 12 48.26 2.85 -51.74
CA VAL A 12 48.37 2.32 -50.37
C VAL A 12 46.95 2.10 -49.85
N VAL A 13 46.30 1.09 -50.41
CA VAL A 13 45.22 0.34 -49.75
C VAL A 13 45.90 -0.95 -49.28
N LEU A 14 45.63 -1.40 -48.05
CA LEU A 14 46.35 -2.39 -47.24
C LEU A 14 47.44 -1.79 -46.33
N LEU A 15 47.03 -1.32 -45.15
CA LEU A 15 47.83 -1.46 -43.91
C LEU A 15 47.01 -1.20 -42.64
N ALA A 16 45.78 -0.68 -42.73
CA ALA A 16 44.90 -0.48 -41.57
C ALA A 16 44.04 -1.70 -41.17
N ALA A 17 43.96 -2.75 -42.01
CA ALA A 17 43.12 -3.93 -41.73
C ALA A 17 43.87 -5.10 -41.06
N LEU A 18 45.20 -5.02 -40.92
CA LEU A 18 46.02 -6.08 -40.28
C LEU A 18 46.33 -5.79 -38.80
N ALA A 19 46.10 -4.56 -38.31
CA ALA A 19 46.34 -4.22 -36.90
C ALA A 19 45.16 -4.58 -35.97
N ALA A 20 43.95 -4.76 -36.51
CA ALA A 20 42.77 -5.17 -35.72
C ALA A 20 42.70 -6.69 -35.48
N LEU A 21 43.37 -7.50 -36.30
CA LEU A 21 43.41 -8.97 -36.13
C LEU A 21 44.54 -9.42 -35.18
N ALA A 22 45.61 -8.61 -35.04
CA ALA A 22 46.74 -8.95 -34.17
C ALA A 22 46.44 -8.85 -32.66
N GLY A 23 45.34 -8.18 -32.27
CA GLY A 23 44.93 -8.06 -30.87
C GLY A 23 44.30 -9.33 -30.28
N CYS A 24 43.76 -10.21 -31.14
CA CYS A 24 43.07 -11.44 -30.70
C CYS A 24 43.91 -12.72 -30.92
N GLU A 25 44.87 -12.73 -31.85
CA GLU A 25 45.69 -13.91 -32.15
C GLU A 25 47.02 -14.00 -31.37
N GLY A 26 47.34 -13.00 -30.54
CA GLY A 26 48.70 -12.84 -29.99
C GLY A 26 48.85 -12.84 -28.47
N ARG A 27 47.77 -12.96 -27.68
CA ARG A 27 47.95 -13.17 -26.22
C ARG A 27 48.33 -14.62 -26.00
N SER A 28 49.61 -14.83 -25.69
CA SER A 28 50.16 -16.08 -25.19
C SER A 28 49.13 -16.80 -24.34
N GLN A 29 48.77 -18.02 -24.74
CA GLN A 29 48.27 -19.05 -23.86
C GLN A 29 49.21 -19.11 -22.65
N LYS A 30 48.96 -18.31 -21.61
CA LYS A 30 49.44 -18.60 -20.27
C LYS A 30 48.38 -19.57 -19.73
N LEU A 31 48.56 -20.85 -20.04
CA LEU A 31 49.15 -21.82 -19.12
C LEU A 31 48.23 -22.03 -17.91
N GLY A 32 47.53 -23.16 -17.87
CA GLY A 32 47.34 -23.82 -16.58
C GLY A 32 46.07 -24.61 -16.28
N GLN A 33 45.09 -24.80 -17.17
CA GLN A 33 44.03 -25.77 -16.87
C GLN A 33 43.80 -26.75 -18.01
N ALA A 34 43.73 -28.03 -17.63
CA ALA A 34 43.33 -29.11 -18.52
C ALA A 34 42.03 -28.71 -19.22
N LYS A 35 41.96 -29.03 -20.51
CA LYS A 35 40.76 -28.87 -21.31
C LYS A 35 39.70 -29.80 -20.71
N CYS A 36 38.93 -29.26 -19.76
CA CYS A 36 37.81 -29.97 -19.17
C CYS A 36 36.59 -29.66 -20.04
N ASP A 37 36.17 -30.69 -20.77
CA ASP A 37 35.14 -30.62 -21.82
C ASP A 37 33.72 -30.86 -21.27
N ASP A 38 33.56 -31.19 -19.98
CA ASP A 38 32.25 -31.37 -19.34
C ASP A 38 31.63 -30.03 -18.91
N SER A 39 30.31 -29.93 -19.04
CA SER A 39 29.55 -28.76 -18.61
C SER A 39 28.11 -29.10 -18.30
N TYR A 40 27.42 -28.18 -17.62
CA TYR A 40 25.99 -28.31 -17.35
C TYR A 40 25.18 -28.58 -18.62
N ALA A 41 25.47 -27.86 -19.71
CA ALA A 41 24.77 -28.00 -20.99
C ALA A 41 25.10 -29.29 -21.77
N GLN A 42 26.19 -30.00 -21.46
CA GLN A 42 26.65 -31.17 -22.23
C GLN A 42 26.24 -32.53 -21.64
N GLY A 43 25.59 -32.56 -20.47
CA GLY A 43 25.04 -33.80 -19.91
C GLY A 43 24.75 -33.72 -18.42
N VAL A 44 25.56 -32.97 -17.66
CA VAL A 44 25.37 -32.84 -16.20
C VAL A 44 23.99 -32.29 -15.83
N GLY A 45 23.48 -31.32 -16.60
CA GLY A 45 22.13 -30.80 -16.41
C GLY A 45 21.06 -31.87 -16.58
N GLN A 46 21.25 -32.82 -17.51
CA GLN A 46 20.37 -33.98 -17.69
C GLN A 46 20.48 -34.95 -16.52
N VAL A 47 21.70 -35.21 -16.01
CA VAL A 47 21.90 -36.05 -14.82
C VAL A 47 21.15 -35.46 -13.62
N LEU A 48 21.36 -34.18 -13.33
CA LEU A 48 20.70 -33.50 -12.22
C LEU A 48 19.18 -33.48 -12.38
N GLN A 49 18.66 -33.20 -13.58
CA GLN A 49 17.21 -33.24 -13.82
C GLN A 49 16.63 -34.65 -13.67
N SER A 50 17.31 -35.67 -14.18
CA SER A 50 16.80 -37.05 -14.16
C SER A 50 16.88 -37.69 -12.77
N ARG A 51 17.86 -37.30 -11.95
CA ARG A 51 18.15 -37.95 -10.66
C ARG A 51 17.71 -37.14 -9.45
N CYS A 52 17.65 -35.81 -9.55
CA CYS A 52 17.47 -34.94 -8.38
C CYS A 52 16.19 -34.08 -8.46
N ALA A 53 15.63 -33.82 -9.64
CA ALA A 53 14.51 -32.86 -9.78
C ALA A 53 13.20 -33.32 -9.12
N SER A 54 13.03 -34.61 -8.80
CA SER A 54 11.86 -35.08 -8.04
C SER A 54 11.75 -34.44 -6.65
N CYS A 55 12.86 -33.96 -6.08
CA CYS A 55 12.93 -33.23 -4.81
C CYS A 55 13.51 -31.80 -4.95
N HIS A 56 14.19 -31.49 -6.05
CA HIS A 56 14.90 -30.22 -6.29
C HIS A 56 14.49 -29.52 -7.62
N SER A 57 13.20 -29.48 -7.93
CA SER A 57 12.63 -28.85 -9.14
C SER A 57 11.95 -27.50 -8.88
N ALA A 58 11.60 -26.82 -9.99
CA ALA A 58 10.70 -25.64 -10.10
C ALA A 58 9.72 -25.42 -8.95
N THR A 59 9.04 -26.48 -8.54
CA THR A 59 7.93 -26.46 -7.58
C THR A 59 8.25 -27.18 -6.27
N ARG A 60 9.42 -27.80 -6.17
CA ARG A 60 9.85 -28.58 -5.01
C ARG A 60 11.32 -28.30 -4.74
N ALA A 61 11.59 -27.45 -3.75
CA ALA A 61 12.91 -27.00 -3.38
C ALA A 61 13.31 -27.60 -2.02
N GLU A 62 13.40 -28.93 -1.90
CA GLU A 62 13.73 -29.53 -0.61
C GLU A 62 15.07 -28.99 -0.08
N ALA A 63 15.06 -28.64 1.21
CA ALA A 63 16.15 -27.95 1.88
C ALA A 63 16.60 -26.64 1.19
N ASP A 64 15.72 -25.94 0.46
CA ASP A 64 16.05 -24.72 -0.30
C ASP A 64 17.16 -24.95 -1.33
N TYR A 65 17.02 -26.01 -2.13
CA TYR A 65 17.95 -26.34 -3.21
C TYR A 65 17.22 -26.83 -4.45
N ARG A 66 17.78 -26.47 -5.61
CA ARG A 66 17.14 -26.50 -6.91
C ARG A 66 18.16 -26.83 -8.00
N VAL A 67 17.78 -27.64 -8.97
CA VAL A 67 18.70 -28.10 -10.04
C VAL A 67 18.12 -27.98 -11.45
N ASP A 68 16.94 -27.40 -11.59
CA ASP A 68 16.21 -27.18 -12.85
C ASP A 68 16.86 -26.12 -13.76
N SER A 69 17.86 -25.40 -13.26
CA SER A 69 18.72 -24.54 -14.06
C SER A 69 20.16 -24.57 -13.54
N TYR A 70 21.10 -24.15 -14.38
CA TYR A 70 22.50 -24.00 -14.00
C TYR A 70 22.66 -23.12 -12.75
N LEU A 71 22.08 -21.91 -12.77
CA LEU A 71 22.21 -20.94 -11.67
C LEU A 71 21.61 -21.47 -10.37
N ALA A 72 20.51 -22.22 -10.46
CA ALA A 72 19.93 -22.89 -9.31
C ALA A 72 20.87 -23.98 -8.74
N ALA A 73 21.46 -24.81 -9.62
CA ALA A 73 22.34 -25.90 -9.23
C ALA A 73 23.65 -25.43 -8.57
N VAL A 74 24.19 -24.29 -9.00
CA VAL A 74 25.41 -23.70 -8.40
C VAL A 74 25.11 -22.68 -7.31
N ALA A 75 23.83 -22.42 -7.02
CA ALA A 75 23.45 -21.47 -5.99
C ALA A 75 24.00 -21.90 -4.62
N ARG A 76 24.55 -20.93 -3.90
CA ARG A 76 24.85 -21.09 -2.48
C ARG A 76 23.56 -21.04 -1.68
N ARG A 77 23.57 -21.61 -0.48
CA ARG A 77 22.54 -21.34 0.51
C ARG A 77 22.51 -19.84 0.86
N PRO A 78 21.42 -19.33 1.44
CA PRO A 78 21.35 -17.93 1.87
C PRO A 78 22.51 -17.49 2.78
N ASP A 79 23.01 -18.40 3.63
CA ASP A 79 24.15 -18.19 4.53
C ASP A 79 25.53 -18.25 3.84
N GLY A 80 25.58 -18.55 2.54
CA GLY A 80 26.80 -18.65 1.75
C GLY A 80 27.44 -20.02 1.70
N THR A 81 26.88 -21.02 2.37
CA THR A 81 27.39 -22.40 2.28
C THR A 81 27.18 -22.97 0.89
N TYR A 82 28.18 -23.71 0.40
CA TYR A 82 28.19 -24.24 -0.96
C TYR A 82 27.37 -25.52 -1.08
N ARG A 83 26.65 -25.66 -2.19
CA ARG A 83 26.01 -26.92 -2.61
C ARG A 83 26.92 -27.71 -3.53
N ALA A 84 27.42 -27.01 -4.54
CA ALA A 84 28.53 -27.41 -5.37
C ALA A 84 29.64 -26.36 -5.18
N ARG A 85 30.84 -26.80 -4.83
CA ARG A 85 32.03 -25.95 -4.72
C ARG A 85 33.03 -26.43 -5.77
N ALA A 86 33.39 -25.54 -6.68
CA ALA A 86 34.39 -25.82 -7.69
C ALA A 86 35.69 -26.35 -7.05
N GLY A 87 36.21 -27.46 -7.57
CA GLY A 87 37.42 -28.10 -7.07
C GLY A 87 37.27 -28.94 -5.80
N ASP A 88 36.07 -29.02 -5.21
CA ASP A 88 35.85 -29.74 -3.95
C ASP A 88 35.02 -31.01 -4.15
N ASP A 89 35.70 -32.15 -4.02
CA ASP A 89 35.11 -33.47 -4.12
C ASP A 89 34.14 -33.79 -2.97
N ASN A 90 34.19 -33.02 -1.87
CA ASN A 90 33.26 -33.12 -0.75
C ASN A 90 32.05 -32.19 -0.90
N SER A 91 31.82 -31.61 -2.08
CA SER A 91 30.60 -30.84 -2.36
C SER A 91 29.35 -31.62 -1.99
N LEU A 92 28.35 -30.96 -1.38
CA LEU A 92 27.11 -31.60 -0.95
C LEU A 92 26.39 -32.31 -2.11
N VAL A 93 26.46 -31.75 -3.32
CA VAL A 93 25.88 -32.38 -4.52
C VAL A 93 26.55 -33.71 -4.87
N LEU A 94 27.87 -33.86 -4.62
CA LEU A 94 28.60 -35.11 -4.85
C LEU A 94 28.32 -36.12 -3.73
N GLN A 95 28.23 -35.65 -2.48
CA GLN A 95 27.80 -36.51 -1.37
C GLN A 95 26.37 -37.05 -1.59
N ALA A 96 25.47 -36.22 -2.10
CA ALA A 96 24.13 -36.62 -2.51
C ALA A 96 24.17 -37.70 -3.61
N ALA A 97 24.95 -37.46 -4.66
CA ALA A 97 25.11 -38.40 -5.78
C ALA A 97 25.75 -39.74 -5.36
N ARG A 98 26.56 -39.75 -4.30
CA ARG A 98 27.13 -40.96 -3.69
C ARG A 98 26.19 -41.66 -2.70
N GLY A 99 25.05 -41.05 -2.36
CA GLY A 99 24.15 -41.54 -1.31
C GLY A 99 24.76 -41.47 0.09
N THR A 100 25.77 -40.62 0.32
CA THR A 100 26.44 -40.49 1.63
C THR A 100 25.83 -39.42 2.51
N LEU A 101 24.90 -38.61 1.98
CA LEU A 101 24.15 -37.66 2.80
C LEU A 101 23.18 -38.40 3.74
N PRO A 102 23.01 -37.96 5.00
CA PRO A 102 22.25 -38.70 6.02
C PRO A 102 20.75 -38.93 5.74
N THR A 103 20.18 -38.33 4.69
CA THR A 103 18.73 -38.35 4.42
C THR A 103 18.43 -38.62 2.94
N GLY A 104 17.67 -39.68 2.65
CA GLY A 104 16.87 -39.86 1.43
C GLY A 104 17.58 -39.99 0.08
N HIS A 105 18.90 -39.78 0.01
CA HIS A 105 19.66 -39.83 -1.25
C HIS A 105 20.15 -41.24 -1.54
N VAL A 106 19.85 -41.73 -2.74
CA VAL A 106 20.36 -43.01 -3.26
C VAL A 106 21.47 -42.72 -4.25
N ALA A 107 22.52 -43.55 -4.23
CA ALA A 107 23.65 -43.42 -5.15
C ALA A 107 23.20 -43.53 -6.61
N ILE A 108 23.70 -42.64 -7.46
CA ILE A 108 23.50 -42.70 -8.93
C ILE A 108 24.49 -43.67 -9.57
N SER A 109 24.38 -43.91 -10.88
CA SER A 109 25.31 -44.83 -11.56
C SER A 109 26.74 -44.28 -11.56
N GLN A 110 27.73 -45.17 -11.59
CA GLN A 110 29.15 -44.76 -11.57
C GLN A 110 29.52 -43.84 -12.74
N ALA A 111 28.91 -44.03 -13.91
CA ALA A 111 29.12 -43.18 -15.09
C ALA A 111 28.62 -41.75 -14.85
N GLU A 112 27.37 -41.60 -14.37
CA GLU A 112 26.77 -40.30 -14.04
C GLU A 112 27.51 -39.61 -12.89
N LEU A 113 27.97 -40.38 -11.89
CA LEU A 113 28.79 -39.85 -10.80
C LEU A 113 30.13 -39.31 -11.31
N SER A 114 30.78 -40.02 -12.22
CA SER A 114 32.07 -39.60 -12.80
C SER A 114 31.91 -38.30 -13.61
N GLU A 115 30.82 -38.18 -14.36
CA GLU A 115 30.48 -36.96 -15.09
C GLU A 115 30.22 -35.77 -14.15
N LEU A 116 29.43 -35.98 -13.09
CA LEU A 116 29.16 -34.95 -12.09
C LEU A 116 30.43 -34.54 -11.33
N GLN A 117 31.30 -35.51 -11.00
CA GLN A 117 32.57 -35.27 -10.32
C GLN A 117 33.52 -34.46 -11.20
N SER A 118 33.68 -34.81 -12.47
CA SER A 118 34.46 -34.04 -13.44
C SER A 118 33.95 -32.60 -13.53
N TRP A 119 32.63 -32.41 -13.61
CA TRP A 119 32.02 -31.09 -13.64
C TRP A 119 32.33 -30.22 -12.41
N VAL A 120 32.23 -30.80 -11.22
CA VAL A 120 32.47 -30.10 -9.95
C VAL A 120 33.96 -29.85 -9.71
N VAL A 121 34.80 -30.88 -9.84
CA VAL A 121 36.19 -30.86 -9.38
C VAL A 121 37.13 -30.33 -10.45
N GLU A 122 36.97 -30.75 -11.71
CA GLU A 122 37.94 -30.44 -12.78
C GLU A 122 37.49 -29.26 -13.65
N CYS A 123 36.21 -29.23 -13.99
CA CYS A 123 35.62 -28.23 -14.87
C CYS A 123 35.19 -26.96 -14.14
N ALA A 124 35.29 -26.90 -12.81
CA ALA A 124 34.89 -25.74 -12.00
C ALA A 124 33.48 -25.22 -12.35
N LEU A 125 32.51 -26.13 -12.38
CA LEU A 125 31.08 -25.83 -12.52
C LEU A 125 30.76 -25.04 -13.80
N LYS A 126 31.34 -25.39 -14.94
CA LYS A 126 31.06 -24.74 -16.22
C LYS A 126 29.58 -24.86 -16.63
N PRO A 127 28.91 -23.78 -17.05
CA PRO A 127 27.56 -23.88 -17.61
C PRO A 127 27.55 -24.44 -19.04
N LYS A 128 28.57 -24.10 -19.83
CA LYS A 128 28.72 -24.47 -21.24
C LYS A 128 30.22 -24.52 -21.62
N PRO A 129 30.58 -25.11 -22.77
CA PRO A 129 31.94 -25.05 -23.28
C PRO A 129 32.43 -23.62 -23.51
N TYR A 130 33.67 -23.34 -23.10
CA TYR A 130 34.45 -22.18 -23.53
C TYR A 130 35.94 -22.45 -23.34
N THR A 131 36.77 -21.80 -24.15
CA THR A 131 38.22 -22.06 -24.23
C THR A 131 39.10 -20.83 -24.00
N VAL A 132 38.54 -19.62 -24.06
CA VAL A 132 39.29 -18.35 -23.93
C VAL A 132 39.40 -17.89 -22.48
N HIS A 133 38.33 -18.04 -21.69
CA HIS A 133 38.32 -17.69 -20.27
C HIS A 133 38.72 -18.90 -19.42
N ILE A 134 39.28 -18.65 -18.23
CA ILE A 134 39.64 -19.67 -17.24
C ILE A 134 38.40 -20.42 -16.72
N ASN A 135 38.54 -21.68 -16.28
CA ASN A 135 37.42 -22.40 -15.66
C ASN A 135 36.96 -21.61 -14.41
N GLY A 136 35.67 -21.69 -14.07
CA GLY A 136 35.08 -20.91 -12.98
C GLY A 136 34.66 -19.48 -13.35
N TRP A 137 34.97 -18.99 -14.57
CA TRP A 137 34.60 -17.64 -15.02
C TRP A 137 33.10 -17.31 -14.92
N MET A 138 32.25 -18.32 -15.15
CA MET A 138 30.79 -18.18 -15.12
C MET A 138 30.14 -18.76 -13.85
N ASP A 139 30.92 -19.17 -12.85
CA ASP A 139 30.40 -19.70 -11.57
C ASP A 139 30.32 -18.56 -10.53
N PRO A 140 29.12 -18.06 -10.16
CA PRO A 140 28.97 -17.02 -9.14
C PRO A 140 29.49 -17.46 -7.76
N GLY A 141 29.57 -18.77 -7.53
CA GLY A 141 30.16 -19.36 -6.34
C GLY A 141 31.68 -19.26 -6.31
N ASN A 142 32.36 -18.96 -7.42
CA ASN A 142 33.81 -18.89 -7.42
C ASN A 142 34.31 -17.57 -6.84
N GLY A 143 35.05 -17.64 -5.73
CA GLY A 143 35.54 -16.46 -5.00
C GLY A 143 36.59 -15.64 -5.76
N ASP A 144 37.35 -16.29 -6.64
CA ASP A 144 38.54 -15.71 -7.26
C ASP A 144 38.43 -15.57 -8.77
N GLN A 145 37.74 -16.51 -9.44
CA GLN A 145 37.72 -16.61 -10.90
C GLN A 145 36.43 -16.11 -11.53
N PHE A 146 35.37 -15.89 -10.74
CA PHE A 146 34.10 -15.38 -11.24
C PHE A 146 34.29 -14.01 -11.89
N HIS A 147 33.72 -13.80 -13.08
CA HIS A 147 33.90 -12.56 -13.84
C HIS A 147 33.55 -11.30 -13.04
N GLY A 148 32.51 -11.33 -12.20
CA GLY A 148 32.17 -10.19 -11.33
C GLY A 148 33.24 -9.89 -10.28
N ARG A 149 33.97 -10.90 -9.79
CA ARG A 149 35.10 -10.73 -8.85
C ARG A 149 36.32 -10.16 -9.54
N VAL A 150 36.63 -10.68 -10.73
CA VAL A 150 37.73 -10.18 -11.56
C VAL A 150 37.48 -8.72 -11.95
N LEU A 151 36.26 -8.38 -12.40
CA LEU A 151 35.89 -7.01 -12.73
C LEU A 151 35.97 -6.09 -11.51
N ARG A 152 35.53 -6.52 -10.33
CA ARG A 152 35.65 -5.71 -9.10
C ARG A 152 37.10 -5.33 -8.79
N GLN A 153 38.05 -6.26 -8.98
CA GLN A 153 39.48 -5.98 -8.78
C GLN A 153 40.02 -4.96 -9.79
N ALA A 154 39.41 -4.90 -10.98
CA ALA A 154 39.69 -3.92 -12.03
C ALA A 154 38.79 -2.67 -11.97
N VAL A 155 38.14 -2.40 -10.83
CA VAL A 155 37.24 -1.24 -10.65
C VAL A 155 36.12 -1.19 -11.70
N TYR A 156 35.66 -2.38 -12.12
CA TYR A 156 34.66 -2.62 -13.15
C TYR A 156 35.01 -2.03 -14.53
N ASP A 157 36.30 -1.95 -14.86
CA ASP A 157 36.75 -1.58 -16.21
C ASP A 157 36.37 -2.66 -17.25
N LEU A 158 35.57 -2.27 -18.24
CA LEU A 158 35.06 -3.12 -19.32
C LEU A 158 35.85 -2.97 -20.63
N SER A 159 36.80 -2.04 -20.71
CA SER A 159 37.52 -1.70 -21.95
C SER A 159 38.21 -2.91 -22.60
N GLY A 160 38.83 -3.77 -21.77
CA GLY A 160 39.46 -5.01 -22.23
C GLY A 160 38.47 -6.03 -22.79
N CYS A 161 37.22 -6.04 -22.32
CA CYS A 161 36.17 -6.92 -22.79
C CYS A 161 35.59 -6.44 -24.13
N GLN A 162 35.42 -5.12 -24.26
CA GLN A 162 34.86 -4.48 -25.46
C GLN A 162 35.68 -4.77 -26.72
N ALA A 163 37.00 -4.97 -26.57
CA ALA A 163 37.88 -5.34 -27.68
C ALA A 163 37.46 -6.63 -28.42
N CYS A 164 36.80 -7.57 -27.74
CA CYS A 164 36.31 -8.82 -28.34
C CYS A 164 34.79 -8.89 -28.41
N HIS A 165 34.11 -8.45 -27.34
CA HIS A 165 32.66 -8.57 -27.18
C HIS A 165 31.87 -7.39 -27.77
N GLY A 166 32.56 -6.42 -28.38
CA GLY A 166 31.96 -5.22 -28.98
C GLY A 166 31.85 -4.08 -27.98
N GLU A 167 31.76 -2.85 -28.49
CA GLU A 167 31.65 -1.63 -27.66
C GLU A 167 30.45 -1.68 -26.71
N ASP A 168 29.34 -2.26 -27.16
CA ASP A 168 28.09 -2.44 -26.40
C ASP A 168 27.99 -3.81 -25.69
N LEU A 169 29.03 -4.64 -25.78
CA LEU A 169 29.09 -5.99 -25.23
C LEU A 169 27.97 -6.92 -25.72
N SER A 170 27.40 -6.64 -26.90
CA SER A 170 26.32 -7.42 -27.51
C SER A 170 26.79 -8.60 -28.35
N GLY A 171 28.11 -8.80 -28.47
CA GLY A 171 28.68 -9.99 -29.10
C GLY A 171 29.99 -9.75 -29.83
N GLY A 172 30.13 -8.58 -30.45
CA GLY A 172 31.35 -8.16 -31.14
C GLY A 172 31.87 -9.18 -32.15
N SER A 173 33.19 -9.32 -32.24
CA SER A 173 33.85 -10.26 -33.16
C SER A 173 33.70 -11.73 -32.73
N VAL A 174 33.39 -11.98 -31.46
CA VAL A 174 33.28 -13.34 -30.90
C VAL A 174 31.84 -13.88 -30.85
N ASN A 175 30.83 -13.08 -31.21
CA ASN A 175 29.40 -13.42 -31.18
C ASN A 175 28.90 -13.95 -29.81
N VAL A 176 29.47 -13.47 -28.71
CA VAL A 176 29.04 -13.82 -27.35
C VAL A 176 28.57 -12.57 -26.61
N SER A 177 27.26 -12.40 -26.52
CA SER A 177 26.64 -11.27 -25.83
C SER A 177 26.66 -11.45 -24.31
N CYS A 178 27.07 -10.43 -23.57
CA CYS A 178 26.91 -10.40 -22.11
C CYS A 178 25.43 -10.30 -21.70
N GLN A 179 24.59 -9.78 -22.60
CA GLN A 179 23.17 -9.55 -22.36
C GLN A 179 22.36 -10.85 -22.37
N SER A 180 22.95 -11.98 -22.80
CA SER A 180 22.30 -13.30 -22.69
C SER A 180 22.05 -13.70 -21.23
N CYS A 181 22.82 -13.15 -20.30
CA CYS A 181 22.61 -13.32 -18.85
C CYS A 181 22.26 -11.99 -18.16
N HIS A 182 22.82 -10.88 -18.62
CA HIS A 182 22.56 -9.53 -18.08
C HIS A 182 21.58 -8.76 -18.96
N ALA A 183 20.33 -9.21 -19.01
CA ALA A 183 19.31 -8.66 -19.92
C ALA A 183 19.07 -7.15 -19.74
N SER A 184 19.19 -6.63 -18.51
CA SER A 184 19.09 -5.18 -18.22
C SER A 184 20.35 -4.39 -18.59
N GLY A 185 21.42 -5.08 -18.98
CA GLY A 185 22.76 -4.51 -19.21
C GLY A 185 23.72 -4.80 -18.07
N VAL A 186 25.01 -4.94 -18.41
CA VAL A 186 26.06 -5.27 -17.42
C VAL A 186 26.32 -4.14 -16.41
N MET A 187 25.90 -2.91 -16.73
CA MET A 187 25.97 -1.73 -15.86
C MET A 187 24.57 -1.30 -15.35
N ALA A 188 23.56 -2.16 -15.41
CA ALA A 188 22.31 -1.90 -14.70
C ALA A 188 22.48 -2.07 -13.19
N CYS A 189 21.79 -1.27 -12.37
CA CYS A 189 21.89 -1.35 -10.92
C CYS A 189 21.63 -2.77 -10.39
N ASN A 190 20.62 -3.44 -10.97
CA ASN A 190 20.21 -4.80 -10.61
C ASN A 190 21.22 -5.91 -10.98
N THR A 191 22.24 -5.59 -11.78
CA THR A 191 23.32 -6.53 -12.13
C THR A 191 24.24 -6.76 -10.93
N CYS A 192 24.63 -5.70 -10.22
CA CYS A 192 25.51 -5.80 -9.05
C CYS A 192 24.75 -6.12 -7.76
N HIS A 193 23.68 -5.38 -7.49
CA HIS A 193 22.85 -5.52 -6.30
C HIS A 193 21.40 -5.66 -6.70
N GLY A 194 20.63 -6.53 -6.05
CA GLY A 194 19.24 -6.73 -6.44
C GLY A 194 19.01 -8.01 -7.24
N ASN A 195 17.94 -8.00 -8.01
CA ASN A 195 17.47 -9.11 -8.84
C ASN A 195 16.72 -8.59 -10.08
N ALA A 196 16.10 -9.48 -10.84
CA ALA A 196 15.33 -9.09 -12.03
C ALA A 196 14.14 -8.16 -11.72
N ALA A 197 13.63 -8.13 -10.49
CA ALA A 197 12.49 -7.32 -10.08
C ALA A 197 12.89 -5.90 -9.66
N ASN A 198 13.96 -5.74 -8.87
CA ASN A 198 14.43 -4.44 -8.39
C ASN A 198 15.93 -4.44 -8.05
N ALA A 199 16.50 -3.24 -7.90
CA ALA A 199 17.91 -3.05 -7.57
C ALA A 199 18.22 -3.06 -6.06
N GLY A 200 17.19 -3.13 -5.19
CA GLY A 200 17.42 -3.28 -3.76
C GLY A 200 17.85 -4.72 -3.46
N PRO A 201 18.81 -4.98 -2.56
CA PRO A 201 19.24 -6.34 -2.24
C PRO A 201 18.08 -7.28 -1.89
N PRO A 202 17.96 -8.44 -2.55
CA PRO A 202 17.77 -9.70 -1.87
C PRO A 202 19.10 -10.45 -1.75
N ARG A 203 20.16 -9.94 -2.39
CA ARG A 203 21.52 -10.46 -2.30
C ARG A 203 22.54 -9.33 -2.22
N ASN A 204 23.63 -9.57 -1.50
CA ASN A 204 24.77 -8.65 -1.43
C ASN A 204 25.79 -8.92 -2.57
N LEU A 205 26.88 -8.14 -2.60
CA LEU A 205 27.97 -8.30 -3.60
C LEU A 205 28.73 -9.63 -3.51
N ASP A 206 28.54 -10.37 -2.42
CA ASP A 206 29.13 -11.69 -2.20
C ASP A 206 28.17 -12.83 -2.56
N TYR A 207 27.06 -12.50 -3.24
CA TYR A 207 25.99 -13.41 -3.63
C TYR A 207 25.33 -14.13 -2.43
N LEU A 208 25.37 -13.52 -1.24
CA LEU A 208 24.65 -14.00 -0.06
C LEU A 208 23.27 -13.35 0.00
N SER A 209 22.25 -14.11 0.39
CA SER A 209 20.85 -13.67 0.42
C SER A 209 20.16 -13.83 1.77
N ALA A 210 20.87 -14.27 2.81
CA ALA A 210 20.30 -14.33 4.14
C ALA A 210 19.92 -12.94 4.65
N THR A 211 18.65 -12.77 5.05
CA THR A 211 18.12 -11.53 5.63
C THR A 211 18.72 -11.21 7.00
N SER A 212 19.38 -12.17 7.64
CA SER A 212 20.17 -11.93 8.87
C SER A 212 21.46 -11.12 8.62
N LEU A 213 21.86 -10.93 7.36
CA LEU A 213 23.02 -10.12 7.00
C LEU A 213 22.61 -8.65 6.90
N VAL A 214 23.37 -7.75 7.55
CA VAL A 214 23.11 -6.29 7.48
C VAL A 214 23.13 -5.75 6.04
N THR A 215 23.85 -6.43 5.14
CA THR A 215 23.96 -6.09 3.71
C THR A 215 22.75 -6.54 2.87
N VAL A 216 21.86 -7.36 3.43
CA VAL A 216 20.61 -7.81 2.82
C VAL A 216 19.42 -7.31 3.64
N GLY A 217 19.28 -7.79 4.88
CA GLY A 217 18.30 -7.29 5.84
C GLY A 217 16.89 -7.12 5.28
N ALA A 218 16.22 -6.07 5.75
CA ALA A 218 14.86 -5.72 5.38
C ALA A 218 14.74 -4.91 4.08
N HIS A 219 15.74 -4.88 3.19
CA HIS A 219 15.67 -4.11 1.93
C HIS A 219 14.38 -4.41 1.16
N GLN A 220 14.07 -5.70 0.91
CA GLN A 220 12.87 -6.08 0.16
C GLN A 220 11.55 -5.72 0.85
N ALA A 221 11.55 -5.54 2.18
CA ALA A 221 10.36 -5.05 2.87
C ALA A 221 10.06 -3.59 2.52
N HIS A 222 11.07 -2.81 2.12
CA HIS A 222 10.96 -1.38 1.85
C HIS A 222 10.91 -1.04 0.36
N VAL A 223 11.67 -1.75 -0.49
CA VAL A 223 11.80 -1.44 -1.93
C VAL A 223 10.77 -2.14 -2.82
N ALA A 224 9.82 -2.85 -2.21
CA ALA A 224 8.70 -3.48 -2.90
C ALA A 224 7.38 -2.98 -2.30
N ASP A 225 6.33 -2.95 -3.12
CA ASP A 225 4.99 -2.58 -2.65
C ASP A 225 4.51 -3.59 -1.60
N GLY A 226 4.03 -3.08 -0.47
CA GLY A 226 3.48 -3.86 0.62
C GLY A 226 2.04 -3.48 0.93
N ALA A 227 1.46 -4.14 1.94
CA ALA A 227 0.14 -3.79 2.46
C ALA A 227 0.15 -2.43 3.20
N MET A 228 1.27 -2.09 3.84
CA MET A 228 1.37 -0.90 4.71
C MET A 228 1.90 0.34 4.00
N HIS A 229 2.78 0.18 3.00
CA HIS A 229 3.34 1.29 2.24
C HIS A 229 3.60 0.88 0.78
N ALA A 230 3.65 1.88 -0.11
CA ALA A 230 4.21 1.70 -1.45
C ALA A 230 5.73 1.59 -1.38
N ALA A 231 6.37 1.04 -2.42
CA ALA A 231 7.83 0.90 -2.48
C ALA A 231 8.54 2.25 -2.27
N TYR A 232 9.47 2.29 -1.32
CA TYR A 232 10.34 3.43 -1.12
C TYR A 232 11.48 3.44 -2.14
N SER A 233 11.81 4.64 -2.62
CA SER A 233 12.95 4.83 -3.50
C SER A 233 14.27 4.79 -2.69
N CYS A 234 15.38 4.50 -3.36
CA CYS A 234 16.68 4.39 -2.69
C CYS A 234 17.10 5.70 -2.02
N GLU A 235 16.65 6.85 -2.55
CA GLU A 235 16.96 8.19 -2.05
C GLU A 235 16.38 8.47 -0.65
N VAL A 236 15.48 7.61 -0.17
CA VAL A 236 14.96 7.70 1.20
C VAL A 236 16.07 7.40 2.22
N CYS A 237 16.99 6.48 1.89
CA CYS A 237 18.04 6.01 2.81
C CYS A 237 19.48 6.18 2.29
N HIS A 238 19.66 6.39 0.99
CA HIS A 238 20.98 6.43 0.36
C HIS A 238 21.10 7.59 -0.63
N THR A 239 22.33 8.00 -0.94
CA THR A 239 22.58 8.80 -2.13
C THR A 239 22.51 7.87 -3.33
N THR A 240 21.48 8.02 -4.17
CA THR A 240 21.37 7.24 -5.40
C THR A 240 22.16 7.92 -6.52
N PRO A 241 23.14 7.24 -7.15
CA PRO A 241 23.82 7.76 -8.33
C PRO A 241 22.92 7.67 -9.57
N THR A 242 23.21 8.46 -10.61
CA THR A 242 22.51 8.34 -11.90
C THR A 242 23.09 7.19 -12.73
N HIS A 243 24.42 6.99 -12.66
CA HIS A 243 25.12 5.88 -13.29
C HIS A 243 26.01 5.16 -12.27
N PRO A 244 26.24 3.83 -12.40
CA PRO A 244 27.02 3.10 -11.42
C PRO A 244 28.42 3.66 -11.19
N GLN A 245 29.08 4.17 -12.23
CA GLN A 245 30.45 4.69 -12.18
C GLN A 245 30.58 6.10 -11.57
N ASP A 246 29.45 6.74 -11.23
CA ASP A 246 29.46 8.08 -10.64
C ASP A 246 30.34 8.11 -9.38
N GLU A 247 31.07 9.22 -9.22
CA GLU A 247 31.98 9.44 -8.11
C GLU A 247 31.26 9.27 -6.76
N GLY A 248 31.83 8.46 -5.86
CA GLY A 248 31.26 8.21 -4.54
C GLY A 248 30.31 7.02 -4.45
N HIS A 249 29.95 6.36 -5.56
CA HIS A 249 29.16 5.11 -5.51
C HIS A 249 30.06 3.89 -5.21
N TYR A 250 30.66 3.27 -6.23
CA TYR A 250 31.62 2.18 -6.03
C TYR A 250 33.08 2.64 -6.15
N GLN A 251 33.34 3.85 -6.67
CA GLN A 251 34.69 4.34 -6.89
C GLN A 251 34.86 5.80 -6.48
N SER A 252 36.09 6.16 -6.12
CA SER A 252 36.51 7.55 -5.95
C SER A 252 37.90 7.76 -6.52
N GLY A 253 38.04 8.74 -7.42
CA GLY A 253 39.30 9.04 -8.10
C GLY A 253 39.90 7.82 -8.82
N GLY A 254 39.06 6.97 -9.40
CA GLY A 254 39.46 5.75 -10.11
C GLY A 254 39.80 4.56 -9.21
N LYS A 255 39.56 4.65 -7.89
CA LYS A 255 39.84 3.57 -6.93
C LYS A 255 38.55 3.00 -6.37
N LEU A 256 38.50 1.68 -6.21
CA LEU A 256 37.36 0.99 -5.60
C LEU A 256 37.16 1.44 -4.14
N LEU A 257 35.93 1.80 -3.79
CA LEU A 257 35.48 2.02 -2.43
C LEU A 257 35.20 0.67 -1.76
N THR A 258 35.77 0.45 -0.57
CA THR A 258 35.66 -0.83 0.17
C THR A 258 34.77 -0.75 1.40
N GLY A 259 34.33 0.45 1.77
CA GLY A 259 33.41 0.68 2.88
C GLY A 259 31.95 0.42 2.50
N PRO A 260 31.06 0.30 3.48
CA PRO A 260 29.63 0.20 3.20
C PRO A 260 29.08 1.51 2.63
N ALA A 261 28.02 1.41 1.83
CA ALA A 261 27.24 2.58 1.42
C ALA A 261 26.77 3.35 2.66
N PRO A 262 27.01 4.67 2.74
CA PRO A 262 26.48 5.50 3.80
C PRO A 262 24.96 5.47 3.79
N VAL A 263 24.35 5.38 4.98
CA VAL A 263 22.92 5.62 5.16
C VAL A 263 22.76 7.11 5.41
N ILE A 264 22.13 7.81 4.47
CA ILE A 264 21.85 9.25 4.55
C ILE A 264 20.33 9.43 4.50
N VAL A 265 19.75 10.14 5.48
CA VAL A 265 18.30 10.36 5.48
C VAL A 265 17.98 11.78 5.08
N ARG A 266 17.15 11.91 4.05
CA ARG A 266 16.71 13.22 3.55
C ARG A 266 15.90 13.94 4.61
N SER A 267 16.21 15.22 4.80
CA SER A 267 15.35 16.16 5.53
C SER A 267 13.99 16.24 4.82
N GLY A 268 12.89 15.98 5.54
CA GLY A 268 11.53 16.04 4.98
C GLY A 268 10.50 15.19 5.71
N PHE A 269 10.95 14.17 6.45
CA PHE A 269 10.11 13.34 7.31
C PHE A 269 10.25 13.81 8.76
N ALA A 270 9.13 13.99 9.48
CA ALA A 270 9.14 14.51 10.85
C ALA A 270 9.86 13.52 11.81
N GLY A 271 11.06 13.89 12.28
CA GLY A 271 11.84 13.13 13.27
C GLY A 271 13.33 13.00 12.94
N GLN A 272 14.19 12.88 13.95
CA GLN A 272 15.63 12.62 13.77
C GLN A 272 15.88 11.14 13.51
N PHE A 273 15.89 10.71 12.25
CA PHE A 273 16.33 9.36 11.88
C PHE A 273 17.78 9.11 12.25
N SER A 274 18.03 7.98 12.91
CA SER A 274 19.37 7.45 13.16
C SER A 274 19.47 5.98 12.80
N TRP A 275 20.61 5.59 12.25
CA TRP A 275 20.97 4.22 11.92
C TRP A 275 22.19 3.80 12.74
N ASP A 276 22.01 2.80 13.61
CA ASP A 276 23.12 2.12 14.27
C ASP A 276 23.47 0.85 13.48
N ARG A 277 24.60 0.93 12.76
CA ARG A 277 25.09 -0.19 11.95
C ARG A 277 25.49 -1.41 12.79
N ASN A 278 25.98 -1.21 14.01
CA ASN A 278 26.48 -2.30 14.86
C ASN A 278 25.32 -3.06 15.49
N ALA A 279 24.30 -2.34 15.95
CA ALA A 279 23.07 -2.94 16.45
C ALA A 279 22.12 -3.40 15.31
N ALA A 280 22.37 -2.95 14.08
CA ALA A 280 21.48 -3.08 12.94
C ALA A 280 20.07 -2.53 13.24
N THR A 281 20.00 -1.44 14.00
CA THR A 281 18.74 -0.82 14.42
C THR A 281 18.56 0.55 13.79
N CYS A 282 17.31 0.85 13.47
CA CYS A 282 16.88 2.20 13.15
C CYS A 282 16.25 2.79 14.42
N THR A 283 16.58 4.03 14.77
CA THR A 283 15.91 4.75 15.84
C THR A 283 15.32 6.05 15.34
N ASN A 284 14.12 6.34 15.84
CA ASN A 284 13.44 7.64 15.80
C ASN A 284 13.21 8.21 14.40
N GLY A 285 12.00 8.10 13.83
CA GLY A 285 11.67 8.77 12.58
C GLY A 285 10.24 8.50 12.16
N TYR A 286 9.75 9.25 11.17
CA TYR A 286 8.39 9.10 10.64
C TYR A 286 8.01 7.63 10.33
N CYS A 287 8.93 6.80 9.83
CA CYS A 287 8.57 5.46 9.35
C CYS A 287 8.41 4.40 10.46
N HIS A 288 9.17 4.49 11.56
CA HIS A 288 9.16 3.49 12.64
C HIS A 288 8.75 4.04 14.00
N ALA A 289 8.31 5.29 14.08
CA ALA A 289 7.61 5.87 15.22
C ALA A 289 6.91 7.16 14.77
N PRO A 290 6.04 7.11 13.74
CA PRO A 290 5.38 8.29 13.23
C PRO A 290 4.75 9.08 14.37
N PHE A 291 5.05 10.37 14.45
CA PHE A 291 4.45 11.31 15.41
C PHE A 291 4.75 11.06 16.89
N GLN A 292 5.72 10.20 17.22
CA GLN A 292 6.09 9.89 18.62
C GLN A 292 4.90 9.40 19.47
N ASP A 293 3.98 8.66 18.86
CA ASP A 293 2.81 8.09 19.56
C ASP A 293 3.29 7.22 20.74
N PRO A 294 2.92 7.55 21.99
CA PRO A 294 3.36 6.80 23.17
C PRO A 294 2.80 5.37 23.21
N ASN A 295 1.79 5.06 22.40
CA ASN A 295 1.19 3.72 22.30
C ASN A 295 1.89 2.82 21.25
N ALA A 296 2.89 3.33 20.54
CA ALA A 296 3.67 2.55 19.59
C ALA A 296 4.62 1.58 20.32
N ASN A 297 4.49 0.27 20.04
CA ASN A 297 5.16 -0.77 20.83
C ASN A 297 6.43 -1.36 20.19
N PHE A 298 6.80 -0.96 18.97
CA PHE A 298 7.97 -1.50 18.24
C PHE A 298 8.76 -0.42 17.49
N ILE A 299 9.15 0.63 18.21
CA ILE A 299 9.73 1.84 17.61
C ILE A 299 11.23 1.78 17.24
N THR A 300 11.89 0.66 17.53
CA THR A 300 13.30 0.42 17.24
C THR A 300 13.49 -0.95 16.59
N PRO A 301 13.03 -1.13 15.33
CA PRO A 301 13.14 -2.42 14.65
C PRO A 301 14.61 -2.78 14.37
N VAL A 302 14.85 -4.08 14.21
CA VAL A 302 16.16 -4.65 13.88
C VAL A 302 16.14 -5.06 12.41
N TRP A 303 16.95 -4.37 11.61
CA TRP A 303 17.04 -4.53 10.15
C TRP A 303 17.27 -5.96 9.68
N THR A 304 17.94 -6.78 10.49
CA THR A 304 18.29 -8.17 10.18
C THR A 304 17.30 -9.19 10.75
N ALA A 305 16.28 -8.77 11.50
CA ALA A 305 15.27 -9.63 12.11
C ALA A 305 14.01 -9.74 11.23
N VAL A 306 14.20 -9.91 9.91
CA VAL A 306 13.10 -10.04 8.95
C VAL A 306 12.26 -11.28 9.27
N GLY A 307 10.93 -11.12 9.28
CA GLY A 307 9.99 -12.20 9.58
C GLY A 307 9.82 -12.50 11.07
N GLN A 308 10.32 -11.63 11.96
CA GLN A 308 10.16 -11.74 13.42
C GLN A 308 9.09 -10.76 13.95
N ASP A 309 8.00 -10.59 13.21
CA ASP A 309 6.81 -9.81 13.59
C ASP A 309 7.10 -8.38 14.11
N GLN A 310 7.97 -7.64 13.41
CA GLN A 310 8.35 -6.27 13.79
C GLN A 310 7.42 -5.17 13.23
N ALA A 311 6.40 -5.53 12.44
CA ALA A 311 5.46 -4.58 11.83
C ALA A 311 3.95 -4.99 11.91
N PRO A 312 3.44 -5.62 13.00
CA PRO A 312 2.00 -5.81 13.17
C PRO A 312 1.29 -4.47 13.39
N CYS A 313 -0.03 -4.39 13.16
CA CYS A 313 -0.80 -3.21 13.55
C CYS A 313 -0.57 -2.89 15.04
N GLY A 314 -0.39 -1.61 15.39
CA GLY A 314 0.02 -1.21 16.75
C GLY A 314 1.53 -1.04 16.95
N SER A 315 2.36 -1.48 15.99
CA SER A 315 3.82 -1.35 16.06
C SER A 315 4.31 0.08 15.86
N CYS A 316 3.70 0.81 14.91
CA CYS A 316 4.11 2.17 14.51
C CYS A 316 3.35 3.27 15.26
N HIS A 317 2.06 3.06 15.51
CA HIS A 317 1.14 3.97 16.21
C HIS A 317 0.04 3.15 16.90
N GLY A 318 -0.68 3.75 17.84
CA GLY A 318 -1.84 3.13 18.48
C GLY A 318 -2.93 2.75 17.46
N VAL A 319 -3.76 1.77 17.79
CA VAL A 319 -4.91 1.37 16.95
C VAL A 319 -6.19 1.53 17.75
N PRO A 320 -6.84 2.70 17.74
CA PRO A 320 -6.49 3.92 16.98
C PRO A 320 -5.36 4.76 17.64
N PRO A 321 -4.74 5.74 16.92
CA PRO A 321 -3.73 6.63 17.49
C PRO A 321 -4.26 7.50 18.63
N GLU A 322 -3.35 8.04 19.44
CA GLU A 322 -3.72 8.99 20.52
C GLU A 322 -4.61 10.13 20.01
N GLY A 323 -5.64 10.50 20.80
CA GLY A 323 -6.64 11.51 20.45
C GLY A 323 -7.90 10.97 19.76
N HIS A 324 -7.98 9.67 19.45
CA HIS A 324 -9.20 9.05 18.95
C HIS A 324 -10.14 8.60 20.08
N GLY A 325 -11.45 8.70 19.83
CA GLY A 325 -12.49 8.03 20.62
C GLY A 325 -12.47 6.50 20.44
N PRO A 326 -13.38 5.77 21.09
CA PRO A 326 -13.41 4.30 21.05
C PRO A 326 -13.88 3.71 19.69
N ASP A 327 -14.19 4.53 18.70
CA ASP A 327 -14.65 4.08 17.39
C ASP A 327 -13.50 3.49 16.56
N THR A 328 -13.63 2.22 16.18
CA THR A 328 -12.64 1.47 15.40
C THR A 328 -12.96 1.42 13.91
N ARG A 329 -14.01 2.10 13.44
CA ARG A 329 -14.41 2.13 12.03
C ARG A 329 -13.61 3.19 11.26
N CYS A 330 -12.31 2.96 11.15
CA CYS A 330 -11.35 3.89 10.55
C CYS A 330 -11.79 4.39 9.17
N ASN A 331 -12.34 3.49 8.35
CA ASN A 331 -12.80 3.80 7.00
C ASN A 331 -13.96 4.79 6.95
N THR A 332 -14.67 5.08 8.04
CA THR A 332 -15.70 6.13 8.10
C THR A 332 -15.08 7.50 7.89
N CYS A 333 -13.99 7.77 8.61
CA CYS A 333 -13.29 9.06 8.61
C CYS A 333 -12.10 9.08 7.65
N HIS A 334 -11.48 7.94 7.37
CA HIS A 334 -10.29 7.80 6.54
C HIS A 334 -10.56 7.13 5.19
N ARG A 335 -11.77 7.27 4.62
CA ARG A 335 -12.19 6.63 3.35
C ARG A 335 -11.12 6.62 2.25
N PRO A 336 -10.38 7.71 1.98
CA PRO A 336 -9.35 7.70 0.93
C PRO A 336 -8.23 6.70 1.20
N SER A 337 -7.90 6.45 2.47
CA SER A 337 -6.80 5.58 2.92
C SER A 337 -7.19 4.13 3.17
N PHE A 338 -8.43 3.71 2.88
CA PHE A 338 -8.88 2.33 3.09
C PHE A 338 -9.54 1.71 1.84
N ILE A 339 -9.37 0.40 1.64
CA ILE A 339 -10.17 -0.46 0.74
C ILE A 339 -10.86 -1.49 1.63
N GLY A 340 -12.16 -1.30 1.86
CA GLY A 340 -12.85 -2.04 2.93
C GLY A 340 -12.22 -1.73 4.28
N ASP A 341 -11.72 -2.75 4.96
CA ASP A 341 -11.03 -2.62 6.26
C ASP A 341 -9.50 -2.65 6.16
N GLN A 342 -8.96 -2.69 4.93
CA GLN A 342 -7.51 -2.74 4.71
C GLN A 342 -6.95 -1.38 4.36
N PRO A 343 -5.80 -0.97 4.92
CA PRO A 343 -5.13 0.26 4.51
C PRO A 343 -4.75 0.25 3.03
N ARG A 344 -4.86 1.42 2.40
CA ARG A 344 -4.30 1.68 1.07
C ARG A 344 -2.85 2.05 1.24
N SER A 345 -1.96 1.13 0.88
CA SER A 345 -0.52 1.31 1.08
C SER A 345 0.05 2.64 0.55
N PRO A 346 -0.39 3.21 -0.59
CA PRO A 346 0.13 4.51 -1.05
C PRO A 346 -0.22 5.70 -0.15
N LEU A 347 -1.21 5.56 0.75
CA LEU A 347 -1.76 6.64 1.58
C LEU A 347 -1.66 6.36 3.08
N HIS A 348 -1.26 5.15 3.48
CA HIS A 348 -1.20 4.78 4.90
C HIS A 348 0.08 5.27 5.58
N ALA A 349 1.23 5.21 4.88
CA ALA A 349 2.53 5.63 5.39
C ALA A 349 3.22 6.64 4.45
N ASN A 350 2.51 7.73 4.10
CA ASN A 350 2.96 8.71 3.10
C ASN A 350 3.33 10.10 3.67
N GLY A 351 3.25 10.29 4.98
CA GLY A 351 3.47 11.57 5.66
C GLY A 351 2.20 12.29 6.09
N GLU A 352 1.02 11.87 5.62
CA GLU A 352 -0.20 12.68 5.68
C GLU A 352 -1.37 11.95 6.33
N VAL A 353 -2.14 12.67 7.15
CA VAL A 353 -3.42 12.18 7.68
C VAL A 353 -4.52 12.52 6.68
N ASN A 354 -5.04 11.49 6.01
CA ASN A 354 -6.06 11.65 4.99
C ASN A 354 -7.46 11.45 5.60
N LEU A 355 -8.21 12.54 5.76
CA LEU A 355 -9.61 12.53 6.19
C LEU A 355 -10.56 12.51 4.99
N ALA A 356 -11.80 12.09 5.20
CA ALA A 356 -12.85 12.11 4.20
C ALA A 356 -13.12 13.56 3.74
N ALA A 357 -13.23 13.73 2.41
CA ALA A 357 -13.31 15.04 1.79
C ALA A 357 -14.76 15.58 1.78
N PRO A 358 -14.96 16.90 1.95
CA PRO A 358 -13.95 17.92 2.23
C PRO A 358 -13.41 17.81 3.66
N ALA A 359 -12.07 17.77 3.80
CA ALA A 359 -11.42 17.63 5.09
C ALA A 359 -11.79 18.79 6.02
N GLY A 360 -12.12 18.50 7.27
CA GLY A 360 -12.54 19.50 8.26
C GLY A 360 -13.97 20.01 8.07
N SER A 361 -14.80 19.35 7.25
CA SER A 361 -16.23 19.67 7.12
C SER A 361 -17.10 18.49 7.55
N CYS A 362 -18.28 18.77 8.11
CA CYS A 362 -19.24 17.75 8.51
C CYS A 362 -19.67 16.86 7.32
N VAL A 363 -19.77 17.44 6.12
CA VAL A 363 -20.12 16.73 4.87
C VAL A 363 -19.06 15.75 4.38
N GLY A 364 -17.85 15.79 4.97
CA GLY A 364 -16.85 14.75 4.75
C GLY A 364 -17.25 13.39 5.34
N CYS A 365 -17.97 13.39 6.46
CA CYS A 365 -18.36 12.16 7.16
C CYS A 365 -19.82 11.77 6.92
N HIS A 366 -20.75 12.74 6.94
CA HIS A 366 -22.18 12.51 6.77
C HIS A 366 -22.88 13.66 6.05
N GLY A 367 -23.99 13.37 5.38
CA GLY A 367 -24.72 14.36 4.59
C GLY A 367 -24.23 14.45 3.15
N SER A 368 -24.58 15.53 2.45
CA SER A 368 -24.28 15.67 1.02
C SER A 368 -24.37 17.11 0.53
N GLY A 369 -23.53 17.47 -0.44
CA GLY A 369 -23.46 18.82 -0.97
C GLY A 369 -23.04 19.79 0.13
N ASP A 370 -23.80 20.87 0.30
CA ASP A 370 -23.54 21.87 1.35
C ASP A 370 -24.32 21.60 2.64
N SER A 371 -25.04 20.47 2.73
CA SER A 371 -25.87 20.14 3.89
C SER A 371 -25.28 18.97 4.67
N PRO A 372 -24.90 19.17 5.94
CA PRO A 372 -24.39 18.11 6.80
C PRO A 372 -25.49 17.14 7.24
N ALA A 373 -26.75 17.46 7.01
CA ALA A 373 -27.83 16.55 7.34
C ALA A 373 -27.81 15.32 6.42
N PRO A 374 -28.12 14.11 6.94
CA PRO A 374 -28.27 12.93 6.11
C PRO A 374 -29.21 13.18 4.93
N PRO A 375 -28.70 12.95 3.72
CA PRO A 375 -29.25 11.88 2.94
C PRO A 375 -28.21 10.79 2.78
N VAL A 376 -26.98 10.97 3.25
CA VAL A 376 -25.96 9.93 3.30
C VAL A 376 -25.56 9.78 4.76
N ASP A 377 -25.73 8.58 5.31
CA ASP A 377 -25.26 8.27 6.65
C ASP A 377 -23.75 7.97 6.68
N LEU A 378 -23.21 7.70 7.88
CA LEU A 378 -21.79 7.37 8.09
C LEU A 378 -21.32 6.15 7.27
N LEU A 379 -22.24 5.29 6.83
CA LEU A 379 -21.94 4.10 6.02
C LEU A 379 -22.11 4.36 4.52
N GLY A 380 -22.37 5.60 4.11
CA GLY A 380 -22.58 5.95 2.71
C GLY A 380 -23.98 5.61 2.18
N ARG A 381 -24.94 5.25 3.03
CA ARG A 381 -26.28 4.81 2.61
C ARG A 381 -27.24 6.00 2.55
N SER A 382 -28.18 5.96 1.60
CA SER A 382 -29.11 7.07 1.36
C SER A 382 -30.60 6.74 1.31
N ASP A 383 -30.95 5.51 1.69
CA ASP A 383 -32.34 5.06 1.71
C ASP A 383 -33.09 5.67 2.91
N PRO A 384 -34.16 6.48 2.70
CA PRO A 384 -34.92 7.11 3.78
C PRO A 384 -35.70 6.11 4.65
N SER A 385 -35.80 4.83 4.26
CA SER A 385 -36.33 3.77 5.13
C SER A 385 -35.35 3.33 6.22
N LEU A 386 -34.09 3.75 6.15
CA LEU A 386 -33.11 3.56 7.21
C LEU A 386 -33.28 4.62 8.30
N GLN A 387 -33.23 4.21 9.56
CA GLN A 387 -33.30 5.12 10.71
C GLN A 387 -32.17 6.16 10.72
N THR A 388 -31.03 5.82 10.11
CA THR A 388 -29.84 6.69 9.97
C THR A 388 -30.01 7.78 8.91
N VAL A 389 -31.03 7.69 8.06
CA VAL A 389 -31.35 8.68 7.02
C VAL A 389 -32.72 9.30 7.31
N GLY A 390 -33.77 8.48 7.36
CA GLY A 390 -35.10 8.85 7.83
C GLY A 390 -35.66 10.16 7.29
N ALA A 391 -36.42 10.84 8.15
CA ALA A 391 -37.16 12.06 7.83
C ALA A 391 -36.33 13.35 7.98
N HIS A 392 -34.99 13.30 7.99
CA HIS A 392 -34.15 14.51 8.10
C HIS A 392 -34.51 15.56 7.04
N ARG A 393 -34.48 15.20 5.75
CA ARG A 393 -34.79 16.10 4.64
C ARG A 393 -36.21 16.66 4.68
N PRO A 394 -37.27 15.84 4.90
CA PRO A 394 -38.61 16.35 5.12
C PRO A 394 -38.73 17.46 6.16
N HIS A 395 -38.04 17.34 7.31
CA HIS A 395 -38.07 18.34 8.39
C HIS A 395 -37.24 19.58 8.06
N LEU A 396 -35.99 19.39 7.63
CA LEU A 396 -35.05 20.48 7.40
C LEU A 396 -35.41 21.36 6.21
N GLU A 397 -36.12 20.81 5.23
CA GLU A 397 -36.53 21.53 4.02
C GLU A 397 -38.04 21.83 4.03
N ALA A 398 -38.74 21.47 5.11
CA ALA A 398 -40.19 21.61 5.25
C ALA A 398 -40.98 21.07 4.03
N GLN A 399 -40.56 19.93 3.47
CA GLN A 399 -41.14 19.38 2.23
C GLN A 399 -42.63 19.05 2.36
N HIS A 400 -43.09 18.83 3.59
CA HIS A 400 -44.49 18.56 3.93
C HIS A 400 -45.38 19.81 3.94
N LYS A 401 -44.81 21.03 3.90
CA LYS A 401 -45.54 22.32 3.86
C LYS A 401 -46.55 22.54 5.00
N VAL A 402 -46.26 22.02 6.20
CA VAL A 402 -47.08 22.25 7.40
C VAL A 402 -46.35 22.95 8.54
N SER A 403 -45.04 23.21 8.40
CA SER A 403 -44.21 24.00 9.30
C SER A 403 -43.19 24.82 8.52
N ALA A 404 -42.48 25.70 9.23
CA ALA A 404 -41.18 26.19 8.78
C ALA A 404 -40.12 25.08 8.80
N PRO A 405 -38.99 25.23 8.08
CA PRO A 405 -37.80 24.40 8.25
C PRO A 405 -37.46 24.18 9.72
N VAL A 406 -37.34 22.92 10.13
CA VAL A 406 -37.02 22.55 11.52
C VAL A 406 -35.51 22.50 11.68
N ALA A 407 -34.96 23.27 12.61
CA ALA A 407 -33.52 23.26 12.90
C ALA A 407 -33.08 21.95 13.56
N CYS A 408 -31.85 21.49 13.31
CA CYS A 408 -31.33 20.24 13.86
C CYS A 408 -31.35 20.19 15.40
N ASN A 409 -31.14 21.35 16.05
CA ASN A 409 -31.15 21.49 17.51
C ASN A 409 -32.54 21.29 18.13
N GLU A 410 -33.58 21.10 17.32
CA GLU A 410 -34.88 20.64 17.80
C GLU A 410 -34.93 19.15 18.10
N CYS A 411 -33.96 18.37 17.62
CA CYS A 411 -33.88 16.93 17.87
C CYS A 411 -32.64 16.55 18.69
N HIS A 412 -31.46 17.09 18.37
CA HIS A 412 -30.20 16.71 19.03
C HIS A 412 -29.22 17.88 19.07
N VAL A 413 -28.18 17.79 19.89
CA VAL A 413 -27.11 18.81 19.91
C VAL A 413 -26.36 18.77 18.57
N VAL A 414 -26.11 19.94 17.98
CA VAL A 414 -25.31 20.06 16.75
C VAL A 414 -23.87 20.39 17.16
N PRO A 415 -22.90 19.51 16.88
CA PRO A 415 -21.50 19.77 17.23
C PRO A 415 -20.96 20.96 16.42
N THR A 416 -20.15 21.81 17.06
CA THR A 416 -19.47 22.92 16.39
C THR A 416 -18.14 22.49 15.78
N GLU A 417 -17.49 21.50 16.38
CA GLU A 417 -16.19 20.94 15.99
C GLU A 417 -16.24 19.40 15.99
N LEU A 418 -15.28 18.78 15.29
CA LEU A 418 -15.20 17.32 15.16
C LEU A 418 -15.13 16.60 16.53
N ASP A 419 -14.35 17.14 17.47
CA ASP A 419 -14.10 16.59 18.80
C ASP A 419 -15.04 17.15 19.89
N SER A 420 -16.15 17.79 19.49
CA SER A 420 -17.18 18.22 20.43
C SER A 420 -17.66 17.03 21.28
N PRO A 421 -17.85 17.17 22.61
CA PRO A 421 -18.38 16.11 23.44
C PRO A 421 -19.72 15.60 22.91
N GLY A 422 -19.89 14.28 22.83
CA GLY A 422 -21.11 13.68 22.29
C GLY A 422 -21.14 13.61 20.75
N HIS A 423 -19.99 13.58 20.07
CA HIS A 423 -19.91 13.45 18.60
C HIS A 423 -19.13 12.21 18.15
N ILE A 424 -17.79 12.24 18.19
CA ILE A 424 -16.93 11.09 17.80
C ILE A 424 -16.39 10.30 19.00
N ASP A 425 -16.62 10.81 20.21
CA ASP A 425 -16.17 10.24 21.48
C ASP A 425 -17.12 9.18 22.05
N HIS A 426 -18.24 8.91 21.37
CA HIS A 426 -19.17 7.84 21.70
C HIS A 426 -19.56 7.00 20.48
N VAL A 427 -20.09 5.80 20.73
CA VAL A 427 -20.60 4.92 19.67
C VAL A 427 -21.99 5.41 19.22
N PRO A 428 -22.32 5.42 17.92
CA PRO A 428 -23.66 5.76 17.45
C PRO A 428 -24.76 4.89 18.07
N PRO A 429 -26.02 5.36 18.08
CA PRO A 429 -26.52 6.60 17.44
C PRO A 429 -26.26 7.88 18.24
N ALA A 430 -26.53 9.04 17.64
CA ALA A 430 -26.57 10.31 18.36
C ALA A 430 -27.72 10.32 19.39
N ASP A 431 -27.53 11.03 20.50
CA ASP A 431 -28.57 11.23 21.49
C ASP A 431 -29.70 12.11 20.94
N VAL A 432 -30.93 11.60 20.98
CA VAL A 432 -32.13 12.31 20.51
C VAL A 432 -32.92 12.80 21.72
N PHE A 433 -33.25 14.10 21.71
CA PHE A 433 -33.85 14.88 22.77
C PHE A 433 -33.06 14.89 24.10
N PRO A 434 -31.76 15.20 24.10
CA PRO A 434 -31.06 15.53 25.33
C PRO A 434 -31.64 16.80 25.98
N PRO A 435 -31.35 17.08 27.27
CA PRO A 435 -31.94 18.20 28.00
C PRO A 435 -31.71 19.59 27.40
N ASP A 436 -30.63 19.75 26.64
CA ASP A 436 -30.17 20.98 25.98
C ASP A 436 -30.62 21.12 24.51
N ALA A 437 -31.45 20.20 24.03
CA ALA A 437 -32.07 20.25 22.70
C ALA A 437 -33.62 20.19 22.76
N GLY A 438 -34.26 20.64 21.68
CA GLY A 438 -35.72 20.49 21.50
C GLY A 438 -36.56 21.54 22.20
N VAL A 439 -36.22 22.83 22.07
CA VAL A 439 -37.02 23.92 22.68
C VAL A 439 -38.43 23.95 22.10
N LEU A 440 -38.58 23.95 20.78
CA LEU A 440 -39.88 23.87 20.11
C LEU A 440 -40.48 22.47 20.24
N ALA A 441 -39.67 21.42 20.16
CA ALA A 441 -40.15 20.04 20.30
C ALA A 441 -40.83 19.78 21.67
N ARG A 442 -40.46 20.52 22.71
CA ARG A 442 -41.04 20.46 24.07
C ARG A 442 -42.08 21.55 24.36
N ALA A 443 -42.48 22.34 23.36
CA ALA A 443 -43.48 23.39 23.54
C ALA A 443 -44.82 22.82 24.07
N ASP A 444 -45.63 23.68 24.71
CA ASP A 444 -46.89 23.29 25.36
C ASP A 444 -46.75 22.12 26.36
N GLY A 445 -45.58 21.99 27.00
CA GLY A 445 -45.31 20.93 27.98
C GLY A 445 -45.21 19.52 27.39
N ALA A 446 -44.95 19.41 26.08
CA ALA A 446 -44.85 18.12 25.42
C ALA A 446 -43.70 17.27 25.99
N VAL A 447 -43.99 16.00 26.26
CA VAL A 447 -42.96 15.01 26.59
C VAL A 447 -42.40 14.45 25.29
N VAL A 448 -41.13 14.73 25.04
CA VAL A 448 -40.41 14.23 23.87
C VAL A 448 -39.75 12.89 24.16
N THR A 449 -39.84 11.95 23.21
CA THR A 449 -39.16 10.66 23.27
C THR A 449 -38.74 10.23 21.87
N TYR A 450 -37.69 9.42 21.78
CA TYR A 450 -37.31 8.71 20.57
C TYR A 450 -37.00 7.25 20.94
N ASP A 451 -37.67 6.31 20.30
CA ASP A 451 -37.37 4.88 20.44
C ASP A 451 -36.52 4.43 19.25
N PRO A 452 -35.22 4.12 19.44
CA PRO A 452 -34.36 3.68 18.36
C PRO A 452 -34.74 2.30 17.80
N GLN A 453 -35.50 1.46 18.53
CA GLN A 453 -35.88 0.14 18.01
C GLN A 453 -36.99 0.27 16.96
N THR A 454 -37.96 1.13 17.20
CA THR A 454 -39.09 1.35 16.30
C THR A 454 -38.94 2.58 15.41
N ALA A 455 -37.90 3.40 15.65
CA ALA A 455 -37.71 4.72 15.09
C ALA A 455 -38.91 5.64 15.27
N THR A 456 -39.67 5.50 16.36
CA THR A 456 -40.82 6.35 16.64
C THR A 456 -40.44 7.50 17.55
N CYS A 457 -41.12 8.63 17.43
CA CYS A 457 -40.87 9.80 18.28
C CYS A 457 -42.16 10.46 18.76
N THR A 458 -42.13 11.05 19.95
CA THR A 458 -43.17 11.95 20.45
C THR A 458 -42.61 13.37 20.54
N SER A 459 -43.40 14.37 20.18
CA SER A 459 -43.06 15.79 20.38
C SER A 459 -44.28 16.68 20.30
N TYR A 460 -44.11 17.97 20.59
CA TYR A 460 -45.09 19.02 20.35
C TYR A 460 -45.62 18.97 18.91
N CYS A 461 -44.74 18.87 17.92
CA CYS A 461 -45.07 18.82 16.49
C CYS A 461 -45.87 17.55 16.11
N HIS A 462 -45.70 16.46 16.86
CA HIS A 462 -46.43 15.21 16.69
C HIS A 462 -47.70 15.13 17.56
N GLY A 463 -48.24 16.26 18.01
CA GLY A 463 -49.52 16.29 18.74
C GLY A 463 -49.43 15.83 20.20
N SER A 464 -48.23 15.86 20.80
CA SER A 464 -48.00 15.47 22.20
C SER A 464 -47.98 16.63 23.19
N GLY A 465 -48.33 17.86 22.76
CA GLY A 465 -48.53 19.01 23.65
C GLY A 465 -49.71 18.82 24.61
N ALA A 466 -49.73 19.54 25.74
CA ALA A 466 -50.76 19.43 26.77
C ALA A 466 -52.19 19.60 26.23
N ARG A 467 -52.39 20.43 25.19
CA ARG A 467 -53.71 20.59 24.53
C ARG A 467 -54.01 19.46 23.54
N LEU A 468 -53.13 19.24 22.56
CA LEU A 468 -53.38 18.29 21.47
C LEU A 468 -53.31 16.82 21.91
N SER A 469 -52.66 16.54 23.04
CA SER A 469 -52.71 15.21 23.67
C SER A 469 -54.12 14.80 24.11
N GLN A 470 -55.05 15.75 24.26
CA GLN A 470 -56.46 15.50 24.61
C GLN A 470 -57.35 15.26 23.38
N ASP A 471 -56.83 15.46 22.16
CA ASP A 471 -57.61 15.27 20.93
C ASP A 471 -57.94 13.79 20.70
N THR A 472 -59.22 13.47 20.65
CA THR A 472 -59.69 12.07 20.53
C THR A 472 -59.93 11.63 19.09
N ALA A 473 -59.59 12.45 18.08
CA ALA A 473 -59.78 12.08 16.69
C ALA A 473 -58.98 10.81 16.33
N PRO A 474 -59.61 9.81 15.68
CA PRO A 474 -58.99 8.51 15.41
C PRO A 474 -57.85 8.58 14.40
N SER A 475 -57.71 9.68 13.66
CA SER A 475 -56.65 9.90 12.68
C SER A 475 -55.32 10.36 13.31
N VAL A 476 -55.33 10.75 14.60
CA VAL A 476 -54.16 11.34 15.26
C VAL A 476 -53.10 10.27 15.51
N ASN A 477 -51.91 10.48 14.94
CA ASN A 477 -50.71 9.66 15.09
C ASN A 477 -49.67 10.42 15.94
N ARG A 478 -49.56 10.05 17.21
CA ARG A 478 -48.63 10.70 18.16
C ARG A 478 -47.23 10.08 18.20
N THR A 479 -47.06 8.96 17.53
CA THR A 479 -45.81 8.19 17.50
C THR A 479 -45.43 7.84 16.05
N PRO A 480 -45.29 8.84 15.16
CA PRO A 480 -44.90 8.58 13.78
C PRO A 480 -43.51 7.95 13.71
N ALA A 481 -43.33 7.07 12.72
CA ALA A 481 -42.04 6.47 12.43
C ALA A 481 -41.15 7.44 11.64
N PHE A 482 -39.97 7.76 12.17
CA PHE A 482 -38.97 8.65 11.56
C PHE A 482 -38.47 8.15 10.20
N ASN A 483 -38.49 6.84 9.97
CA ASN A 483 -38.15 6.22 8.69
C ASN A 483 -39.39 5.75 7.90
N GLY A 484 -40.59 6.16 8.33
CA GLY A 484 -41.85 5.84 7.68
C GLY A 484 -42.22 6.83 6.58
N THR A 485 -42.98 6.35 5.59
CA THR A 485 -43.56 7.22 4.55
C THR A 485 -44.95 7.70 4.96
N GLY A 486 -45.34 8.91 4.54
CA GLY A 486 -46.71 9.43 4.72
C GLY A 486 -47.13 9.72 6.16
N GLN A 487 -46.18 9.91 7.09
CA GLN A 487 -46.46 10.03 8.52
C GLN A 487 -47.06 11.38 8.95
N ALA A 488 -47.00 12.41 8.10
CA ALA A 488 -47.43 13.79 8.39
C ALA A 488 -48.63 14.23 7.53
N ALA A 489 -49.59 13.34 7.29
CA ALA A 489 -50.82 13.68 6.57
C ALA A 489 -51.73 14.59 7.43
N CYS A 490 -52.49 15.47 6.79
CA CYS A 490 -53.54 16.24 7.46
C CYS A 490 -54.44 15.31 8.31
N GLY A 491 -54.58 15.62 9.61
CA GLY A 491 -55.30 14.80 10.57
C GLY A 491 -54.41 13.96 11.49
N SER A 492 -53.11 13.87 11.21
CA SER A 492 -52.16 13.06 11.98
C SER A 492 -51.67 13.75 13.26
N CYS A 493 -51.60 15.08 13.31
CA CYS A 493 -51.16 15.80 14.51
C CYS A 493 -52.33 16.16 15.45
N HIS A 494 -53.46 16.50 14.85
CA HIS A 494 -54.73 16.81 15.50
C HIS A 494 -55.87 16.45 14.54
N GLY A 495 -57.09 16.28 15.05
CA GLY A 495 -58.29 16.07 14.24
C GLY A 495 -58.56 17.25 13.31
N ILE A 496 -59.28 17.04 12.21
CA ILE A 496 -59.69 18.13 11.31
C ILE A 496 -61.21 18.28 11.40
N PRO A 497 -61.72 19.22 12.21
CA PRO A 497 -61.03 20.06 13.21
C PRO A 497 -60.71 19.28 14.52
N PRO A 498 -59.90 19.83 15.44
CA PRO A 498 -59.52 19.13 16.68
C PRO A 498 -60.73 18.67 17.50
N GLN A 499 -60.68 17.44 18.00
CA GLN A 499 -61.75 16.84 18.80
C GLN A 499 -61.36 16.79 20.28
N ILE A 500 -61.36 17.95 20.93
CA ILE A 500 -61.00 18.08 22.35
C ILE A 500 -62.27 18.03 23.22
N PRO A 501 -62.35 17.13 24.21
CA PRO A 501 -63.48 17.06 25.13
C PRO A 501 -63.72 18.39 25.85
N GLY A 502 -64.96 18.89 25.79
CA GLY A 502 -65.36 20.15 26.43
C GLY A 502 -65.19 21.40 25.58
N GLU A 503 -64.60 21.32 24.38
CA GLU A 503 -64.45 22.46 23.47
C GLU A 503 -65.48 22.42 22.32
N SER A 504 -66.59 23.15 22.45
CA SER A 504 -67.67 23.16 21.44
C SER A 504 -67.38 24.03 20.21
N PHE A 505 -66.35 24.88 20.24
CA PHE A 505 -66.07 25.87 19.19
C PHE A 505 -65.68 25.27 17.84
N HIS A 506 -65.16 24.04 17.82
CA HIS A 506 -64.71 23.33 16.63
C HIS A 506 -65.77 22.38 16.02
N VAL A 507 -66.90 22.16 16.71
CA VAL A 507 -67.90 21.18 16.26
C VAL A 507 -68.54 21.61 14.94
N GLY A 508 -68.50 20.72 13.94
CA GLY A 508 -69.15 20.92 12.64
C GLY A 508 -68.42 21.86 11.67
N LYS A 509 -67.19 22.28 11.98
CA LYS A 509 -66.35 23.08 11.07
C LYS A 509 -65.65 22.22 10.02
N THR A 510 -65.35 22.83 8.88
CA THR A 510 -64.61 22.26 7.75
C THR A 510 -63.30 23.03 7.53
N LEU A 511 -62.37 22.50 6.71
CA LEU A 511 -61.08 23.14 6.44
C LEU A 511 -61.20 24.58 5.92
N THR A 512 -62.23 24.88 5.13
CA THR A 512 -62.46 26.24 4.61
C THR A 512 -62.98 27.21 5.66
N ASP A 513 -63.51 26.72 6.78
CA ASP A 513 -63.96 27.56 7.89
C ASP A 513 -62.79 28.03 8.77
N CYS A 514 -61.64 27.36 8.71
CA CYS A 514 -60.49 27.63 9.58
C CYS A 514 -59.96 29.06 9.42
N ALA A 515 -59.91 29.60 8.20
CA ALA A 515 -59.38 30.95 7.94
C ALA A 515 -60.17 32.07 8.63
N GLY A 516 -61.43 31.83 8.99
CA GLY A 516 -62.24 32.81 9.74
C GLY A 516 -61.76 33.04 11.17
N CYS A 517 -61.18 32.01 11.80
CA CYS A 517 -60.65 32.08 13.17
C CYS A 517 -59.12 32.01 13.24
N HIS A 518 -58.46 31.44 12.22
CA HIS A 518 -57.00 31.26 12.15
C HIS A 518 -56.42 31.88 10.87
N PRO A 519 -56.70 33.16 10.56
CA PRO A 519 -56.31 33.78 9.29
C PRO A 519 -54.79 33.92 9.11
N ARG A 520 -54.02 33.81 10.20
CA ARG A 520 -52.56 33.86 10.19
C ARG A 520 -51.91 32.53 9.78
N SER A 521 -52.63 31.41 9.98
CA SER A 521 -52.08 30.07 9.79
C SER A 521 -52.70 29.32 8.61
N VAL A 522 -53.93 29.65 8.22
CA VAL A 522 -54.67 28.93 7.18
C VAL A 522 -55.29 29.89 6.17
N THR A 523 -55.11 29.60 4.87
CA THR A 523 -55.73 30.32 3.76
C THR A 523 -57.24 30.05 3.67
N SER A 524 -58.00 30.87 2.95
CA SER A 524 -59.44 30.64 2.71
C SER A 524 -59.74 29.32 1.98
N ALA A 525 -58.74 28.71 1.33
CA ALA A 525 -58.85 27.40 0.70
C ALA A 525 -58.56 26.23 1.65
N GLY A 526 -58.25 26.49 2.92
CA GLY A 526 -57.91 25.46 3.91
C GLY A 526 -56.45 24.99 3.87
N ASN A 527 -55.58 25.63 3.07
CA ASN A 527 -54.15 25.32 3.04
C ASN A 527 -53.38 26.08 4.10
N ILE A 528 -52.35 25.48 4.67
CA ILE A 528 -51.42 26.15 5.59
C ILE A 528 -50.70 27.29 4.88
N ILE A 529 -50.61 28.44 5.56
CA ILE A 529 -49.87 29.59 5.10
C ILE A 529 -48.38 29.33 5.36
N VAL A 530 -47.61 29.33 4.27
CA VAL A 530 -46.16 29.27 4.25
C VAL A 530 -45.68 30.46 3.44
N ASP A 531 -44.82 31.31 4.02
CA ASP A 531 -44.30 32.48 3.33
C ASP A 531 -43.21 32.11 2.30
N ALA A 532 -42.74 33.10 1.54
CA ALA A 532 -41.71 32.88 0.51
C ALA A 532 -40.34 32.46 1.08
N SER A 533 -40.12 32.67 2.38
CA SER A 533 -38.94 32.22 3.13
C SER A 533 -39.15 30.84 3.77
N GLY A 534 -40.30 30.20 3.51
CA GLY A 534 -40.65 28.89 4.06
C GLY A 534 -41.21 28.96 5.48
N ASN A 535 -41.41 30.12 6.09
CA ASN A 535 -41.91 30.20 7.46
C ASN A 535 -43.42 29.98 7.52
N SER A 536 -43.87 29.33 8.59
CA SER A 536 -45.29 29.15 8.89
C SER A 536 -45.54 29.37 10.38
N THR A 537 -46.68 29.96 10.72
CA THR A 537 -47.11 30.07 12.13
C THR A 537 -47.86 28.84 12.61
N HIS A 538 -48.19 27.90 11.74
CA HIS A 538 -49.01 26.74 12.09
C HIS A 538 -48.38 25.83 13.16
N LEU A 539 -47.05 25.72 13.19
CA LEU A 539 -46.28 24.92 14.15
C LEU A 539 -45.15 25.74 14.78
N ASN A 540 -45.49 26.91 15.35
CA ASN A 540 -44.52 27.81 16.03
C ASN A 540 -44.64 27.82 17.57
N GLY A 541 -45.45 26.93 18.16
CA GLY A 541 -45.68 26.90 19.61
C GLY A 541 -46.82 27.80 20.09
N VAL A 542 -47.47 28.57 19.21
CA VAL A 542 -48.51 29.55 19.56
C VAL A 542 -49.78 29.27 18.76
N VAL A 543 -50.93 29.22 19.46
CA VAL A 543 -52.24 29.14 18.80
C VAL A 543 -52.63 30.54 18.33
N ASP A 544 -52.54 30.78 17.03
CA ASP A 544 -53.00 32.04 16.43
C ASP A 544 -54.52 32.07 16.35
N LEU A 545 -55.15 32.95 17.12
CA LEU A 545 -56.55 33.34 16.93
C LEU A 545 -56.59 34.68 16.18
N GLY A 546 -57.52 34.83 15.25
CA GLY A 546 -57.78 36.11 14.58
C GLY A 546 -58.14 37.21 15.59
N PRO A 547 -57.92 38.49 15.24
CA PRO A 547 -58.44 39.61 16.01
C PRO A 547 -59.98 39.62 16.07
#